data_AF-A0A5B7IUN8-F1
#
_entry.id   AF-A0A5B7IUN8-F1
#
_cell.length_a   1.000
_cell.length_b   1.000
_cell.length_c   1.000
_cell.angle_alpha   90.00
_cell.angle_beta   90.00
_cell.angle_gamma   90.00
#
_symmetry.space_group_name_H-M   'P 1'
#
loop_
_entity.id
_entity.type
_entity.pdbx_description
1 polymer ?
#
loop_
_entity_poly.entity_id
_entity_poly.type
_entity_poly.pdbx_seq_one_letter_code
_entity_poly.pdbx_strand_id
1 'polypeptide(L)'
;MEEAPHHPHNIARNSFIPSMYSPDHYEPRPAPILSRTPATLAPGLRPPQIGEHTTDILTEAGYSKEAIDELLAQKIAVVHARGKAKL
;
A
#
# COMPACT_ATOMS: atom_id res chain seq x y z
N MET A 1 -7.23 21.62 2.75
CA MET A 1 -7.56 20.32 3.40
C MET A 1 -7.08 20.26 4.85
N GLU A 2 -6.31 21.25 5.32
CA GLU A 2 -5.71 21.28 6.67
C GLU A 2 -6.72 21.52 7.81
N GLU A 3 -7.84 22.19 7.55
CA GLU A 3 -8.84 22.49 8.59
C GLU A 3 -9.73 21.29 8.94
N ALA A 4 -10.02 20.43 7.96
CA ALA A 4 -11.00 19.35 8.11
C ALA A 4 -10.68 18.32 9.21
N PRO A 5 -9.43 17.85 9.40
CA PRO A 5 -9.07 16.96 10.51
C PRO A 5 -9.34 17.55 11.89
N HIS A 6 -9.27 18.87 12.03
CA HIS A 6 -9.38 19.60 13.29
C HIS A 6 -10.82 20.00 13.64
N HIS A 7 -11.78 19.77 12.73
CA HIS A 7 -13.18 20.09 13.01
C HIS A 7 -13.75 19.17 14.12
N PRO A 8 -14.49 19.68 15.13
CA PRO A 8 -14.93 18.90 16.30
C PRO A 8 -15.64 17.59 15.94
N HIS A 9 -16.48 17.60 14.91
CA HIS A 9 -17.18 16.40 14.43
C HIS A 9 -16.22 15.32 13.88
N ASN A 10 -15.16 15.73 13.18
CA ASN A 10 -14.21 14.80 12.57
C ASN A 10 -13.26 14.21 13.60
N ILE A 11 -12.89 14.99 14.61
CA ILE A 11 -12.17 14.52 15.80
C ILE A 11 -13.01 13.46 16.53
N ALA A 12 -14.29 13.77 16.84
CA ALA A 12 -15.18 12.86 17.57
C ALA A 12 -15.39 11.50 16.87
N ARG A 13 -15.25 11.47 15.53
CA ARG A 13 -15.44 10.26 14.72
C ARG A 13 -14.14 9.60 14.30
N ASN A 14 -13.00 10.22 14.62
CA ASN A 14 -11.69 9.83 14.15
C ASN A 14 -11.68 9.64 12.61
N SER A 15 -12.27 10.61 11.89
CA SER A 15 -12.49 10.57 10.44
C SER A 15 -11.20 10.70 9.64
N PHE A 16 -10.14 11.22 10.26
CA PHE A 16 -8.82 11.40 9.67
C PHE A 16 -7.77 10.74 10.56
N ILE A 17 -6.70 10.27 9.94
CA ILE A 17 -5.57 9.59 10.58
C ILE A 17 -4.27 10.23 10.10
N PRO A 18 -3.22 10.30 10.93
CA PRO A 18 -1.92 10.82 10.50
C PRO A 18 -1.35 10.02 9.33
N SER A 19 -0.78 10.70 8.33
CA SER A 19 -0.12 10.05 7.20
C SER A 19 1.17 9.37 7.67
N MET A 20 1.42 8.17 7.14
CA MET A 20 2.66 7.44 7.41
C MET A 20 3.90 8.06 6.76
N TYR A 21 3.73 8.88 5.71
CA TYR A 21 4.85 9.46 4.95
C TYR A 21 5.17 10.89 5.37
N SER A 22 4.22 11.57 6.00
CA SER A 22 4.30 12.99 6.35
C SER A 22 3.58 13.23 7.68
N PRO A 23 4.32 13.29 8.81
CA PRO A 23 3.73 13.41 10.14
C PRO A 23 2.76 14.58 10.31
N ASP A 24 2.96 15.65 9.54
CA ASP A 24 2.14 16.87 9.58
C ASP A 24 0.90 16.81 8.66
N HIS A 25 0.71 15.71 7.92
CA HIS A 25 -0.44 15.50 7.03
C HIS A 25 -1.41 14.47 7.58
N TYR A 26 -2.67 14.65 7.25
CA TYR A 26 -3.75 13.74 7.60
C TYR A 26 -4.37 13.12 6.35
N GLU A 27 -4.65 11.83 6.42
CA GLU A 27 -5.39 11.08 5.41
C GLU A 27 -6.77 10.71 5.93
N PRO A 28 -7.81 10.70 5.07
CA PRO A 28 -9.13 10.28 5.49
C PRO A 28 -9.13 8.79 5.83
N ARG A 29 -9.80 8.43 6.93
CA ARG A 29 -10.00 7.03 7.29
C ARG A 29 -10.96 6.37 6.30
N PRO A 30 -10.73 5.11 5.90
CA PRO A 30 -11.65 4.40 5.02
C PRO A 30 -13.07 4.36 5.58
N ALA A 31 -14.04 4.73 4.73
CA ALA A 31 -15.46 4.74 5.04
C ALA A 31 -16.20 3.64 4.26
N PRO A 32 -17.32 3.09 4.79
CA PRO A 32 -17.89 3.33 6.12
C PRO A 32 -17.11 2.62 7.23
N ILE A 33 -17.31 3.06 8.48
CA ILE A 33 -16.71 2.43 9.66
C ILE A 33 -17.60 1.25 10.07
N LEU A 34 -17.14 0.04 9.81
CA LEU A 34 -17.85 -1.18 10.20
C LEU A 34 -17.59 -1.51 11.68
N SER A 35 -18.63 -1.90 12.41
CA SER A 35 -18.53 -2.25 13.84
C SER A 35 -17.82 -3.58 14.10
N ARG A 36 -18.00 -4.56 13.20
CA ARG A 36 -17.42 -5.92 13.36
C ARG A 36 -16.05 -6.07 12.70
N THR A 37 -15.82 -5.38 11.60
CA THR A 37 -14.61 -5.50 10.77
C THR A 37 -14.14 -4.11 10.35
N PRO A 38 -13.74 -3.25 11.30
CA PRO A 38 -13.27 -1.91 10.97
C PRO A 38 -12.04 -2.00 10.07
N ALA A 39 -12.01 -1.19 9.01
CA ALA A 39 -10.83 -1.05 8.18
C ALA A 39 -9.71 -0.42 9.02
N THR A 40 -8.58 -1.10 9.10
CA THR A 40 -7.36 -0.62 9.75
C THR A 40 -6.30 -0.40 8.70
N LEU A 41 -5.60 0.74 8.74
CA LEU A 41 -4.32 0.81 8.05
C LEU A 41 -3.36 -0.14 8.78
N ALA A 42 -2.81 -1.11 8.04
CA ALA A 42 -1.79 -1.99 8.60
C ALA A 42 -0.53 -1.15 8.91
N PRO A 43 -0.05 -1.15 10.16
CA PRO A 43 1.16 -0.40 10.51
C PRO A 43 2.33 -0.85 9.64
N GLY A 44 3.04 0.10 9.04
CA GLY A 44 4.28 -0.18 8.31
C GLY A 44 4.12 -0.47 6.82
N LEU A 45 2.90 -0.46 6.26
CA LEU A 45 2.73 -0.65 4.81
C LEU A 45 3.05 0.65 4.06
N ARG A 46 4.29 0.71 3.55
CA ARG A 46 4.65 1.65 2.48
C ARG A 46 3.99 1.22 1.15
N PRO A 47 3.91 2.08 0.12
CA PRO A 47 3.45 1.64 -1.18
C PRO A 47 4.49 0.65 -1.71
N PRO A 48 4.06 -0.45 -2.34
CA PRO A 48 5.00 -1.43 -2.86
C PRO A 48 5.92 -0.79 -3.90
N GLN A 49 7.19 -1.16 -3.87
CA GLN A 49 8.12 -0.88 -4.95
C GLN A 49 7.76 -1.71 -6.19
N ILE A 50 8.19 -1.25 -7.36
CA ILE A 50 7.95 -1.97 -8.62
C ILE A 50 8.59 -3.35 -8.53
N GLY A 51 7.75 -4.37 -8.64
CA GLY A 51 8.15 -5.76 -8.56
C GLY A 51 8.54 -6.26 -7.16
N GLU A 52 8.15 -5.55 -6.09
CA GLU A 52 8.44 -5.96 -4.71
C GLU A 52 7.88 -7.35 -4.36
N HIS A 53 6.69 -7.68 -4.87
CA HIS A 53 5.98 -8.92 -4.54
C HIS A 53 5.83 -9.88 -5.74
N THR A 54 6.59 -9.68 -6.83
CA THR A 54 6.43 -10.46 -8.07
C THR A 54 6.66 -11.95 -7.84
N THR A 55 7.73 -12.32 -7.15
CA THR A 55 8.07 -13.73 -6.88
C THR A 55 7.05 -14.39 -5.97
N ASP A 56 6.58 -13.68 -4.94
CA ASP A 56 5.61 -14.19 -3.98
C ASP A 56 4.29 -14.51 -4.68
N ILE A 57 3.78 -13.56 -5.49
CA ILE A 57 2.52 -13.74 -6.24
C ILE A 57 2.64 -14.88 -7.26
N LEU A 58 3.76 -15.00 -7.99
CA LEU A 58 3.94 -16.09 -8.96
C LEU A 58 4.03 -17.46 -8.26
N THR A 59 4.65 -17.50 -7.08
CA THR A 59 4.73 -18.72 -6.27
C THR A 59 3.34 -19.12 -5.75
N GLU A 60 2.57 -18.16 -5.23
CA GLU A 60 1.18 -18.37 -4.79
C GLU A 60 0.27 -18.83 -5.94
N ALA A 61 0.53 -18.36 -7.16
CA ALA A 61 -0.17 -18.79 -8.38
C ALA A 61 0.25 -20.19 -8.87
N GLY A 62 1.26 -20.83 -8.25
CA GLY A 62 1.68 -22.19 -8.55
C GLY A 62 2.80 -22.33 -9.58
N TYR A 63 3.51 -21.25 -9.93
CA TYR A 63 4.68 -21.35 -10.79
C TYR A 63 5.84 -22.01 -10.06
N SER A 64 6.59 -22.86 -10.77
CA SER A 64 7.85 -23.39 -10.25
C SER A 64 8.91 -22.29 -10.24
N LYS A 65 9.94 -22.46 -9.42
CA LYS A 65 11.06 -21.52 -9.34
C LYS A 65 11.74 -21.34 -10.70
N GLU A 66 11.90 -22.42 -11.45
CA GLU A 66 12.54 -22.42 -12.76
C GLU A 66 11.73 -21.60 -13.78
N ALA A 67 10.39 -21.73 -13.75
CA ALA A 67 9.51 -20.94 -14.61
C ALA A 67 9.56 -19.44 -14.24
N ILE A 68 9.63 -19.12 -12.95
CA ILE A 68 9.78 -17.73 -12.49
C ILE A 68 11.11 -17.15 -12.97
N ASP A 69 12.21 -17.89 -12.80
CA ASP A 69 13.54 -17.48 -13.24
C ASP A 69 13.59 -17.23 -14.76
N GLU A 70 12.90 -18.06 -15.55
CA GLU A 70 12.77 -17.86 -17.00
C GLU A 70 12.01 -16.57 -17.34
N LEU A 71 10.89 -16.29 -16.67
CA LEU A 71 10.10 -15.07 -16.86
C LEU A 71 10.91 -13.80 -16.52
N LEU A 72 11.75 -13.87 -15.48
CA LEU A 72 12.65 -12.79 -15.10
C LEU A 72 13.77 -12.61 -16.13
N ALA A 73 14.36 -13.71 -16.61
CA ALA A 73 15.42 -13.67 -17.62
C ALA A 73 14.92 -13.09 -18.96
N GLN A 74 13.69 -13.43 -19.36
CA GLN A 74 13.03 -12.89 -20.55
C GLN A 74 12.51 -11.46 -20.36
N LYS A 75 12.62 -10.89 -19.14
CA LYS A 75 12.08 -9.58 -18.76
C LYS A 75 10.56 -9.45 -18.94
N ILE A 76 9.85 -10.58 -18.87
CA ILE A 76 8.39 -10.62 -18.82
C ILE A 76 7.91 -10.25 -17.42
N ALA A 77 8.63 -10.70 -16.40
CA ALA A 77 8.44 -10.33 -15.00
C ALA A 77 9.64 -9.50 -14.49
N VAL A 78 9.44 -8.72 -13.42
CA VAL A 78 10.48 -7.90 -12.81
C VAL A 78 10.43 -8.01 -11.30
N VAL A 79 11.61 -8.08 -10.66
CA VAL A 79 11.79 -8.04 -9.21
C VAL A 79 12.58 -6.79 -8.83
N HIS A 80 12.12 -6.05 -7.83
CA HIS A 80 12.77 -4.84 -7.28
C HIS A 80 13.39 -3.92 -8.33
N ALA A 81 12.58 -3.44 -9.28
CA ALA A 81 13.07 -2.57 -10.34
C ALA A 81 13.63 -1.28 -9.75
N ARG A 82 14.96 -1.11 -9.75
CA ARG A 82 15.58 0.20 -9.47
C ARG A 82 15.50 1.07 -10.71
N GLY A 83 14.40 1.79 -10.85
CA GLY A 83 14.23 2.80 -11.89
C GLY A 83 13.51 4.02 -11.35
N LYS A 84 14.13 5.20 -11.46
CA LYS A 84 13.40 6.47 -11.37
C LYS A 84 12.45 6.53 -12.56
N ALA A 85 11.22 6.08 -12.39
CA ALA A 85 10.16 6.43 -13.33
C ALA A 85 9.94 7.95 -13.22
N LYS A 86 10.23 8.69 -14.29
CA LYS A 86 9.77 10.08 -14.41
C LYS A 86 8.25 10.02 -14.55
N LEU A 87 7.55 10.45 -13.50
CA LEU A 87 6.19 10.98 -13.62
C LEU A 87 6.28 12.44 -14.05
#